data_AF-A0SWK9-F1
#
_entry.id   AF-A0SWK9-F1
#
_cell.length_a   1.000
_cell.length_b   1.000
_cell.length_c   1.000
_cell.angle_alpha   90.00
_cell.angle_beta   90.00
_cell.angle_gamma   90.00
#
_symmetry.space_group_name_H-M   'P 1'
#
loop_
_entity.id
_entity.type
_entity.pdbx_description
1 polymer ?
#
loop_
_entity_poly.entity_id
_entity_poly.type
_entity_poly.pdbx_seq_one_letter_code
_entity_poly.pdbx_strand_id
1 'polypeptide(L)'
;MTASETIATAINQIDEKKEKLKKAFDDLQAHRSLLSPSFSLSWSEIDSHFSSLQSSLASRFRLLHSTSPLEHDSYRIDASDAGKSSSSEEVSEQPVVEPELRALCEKIDGIGLIKYLIRIWDDETPLNQEVSAAIRYSPDPASMVLDAIEGSNYTPSSSGRSFDVRRVFVLLMEVLIEINANITVDTRNRAKKLAYHWKSKVGVKPFEALVFLHLVAAFELGSEFDTEELSDYVFMIAKYKQATLVCNKIGVDRKRVGKLIKTLLDSGKPILAVKFMY
;
A
#
# COMPACT_ATOMS: atom_id res chain seq x y z
N MET A 1 9.43 -26.79 -11.70
CA MET A 1 8.77 -25.70 -12.43
C MET A 1 9.69 -24.50 -12.37
N THR A 2 10.05 -23.95 -13.52
CA THR A 2 10.85 -22.72 -13.57
C THR A 2 9.95 -21.49 -13.30
N ALA A 3 10.54 -20.35 -12.91
CA ALA A 3 9.78 -19.12 -12.68
C ALA A 3 8.96 -18.70 -13.91
N SER A 4 9.51 -18.93 -15.11
CA SER A 4 8.85 -18.68 -16.40
C SER A 4 7.60 -19.56 -16.61
N GLU A 5 7.66 -20.86 -16.31
CA GLU A 5 6.50 -21.76 -16.41
C GLU A 5 5.39 -21.34 -15.44
N THR A 6 5.76 -20.87 -14.25
CA THR A 6 4.80 -20.40 -13.24
C THR A 6 4.07 -19.15 -13.71
N ILE A 7 4.79 -18.19 -14.33
CA ILE A 7 4.22 -16.97 -14.87
C ILE A 7 3.33 -17.28 -16.09
N ALA A 8 3.76 -18.14 -17.01
CA ALA A 8 2.93 -18.56 -18.15
C ALA A 8 1.62 -19.22 -17.69
N THR A 9 1.69 -20.07 -16.67
CA THR A 9 0.50 -20.71 -16.09
C THR A 9 -0.42 -19.68 -15.43
N ALA A 10 0.14 -18.69 -14.73
CA ALA A 10 -0.63 -17.60 -14.13
C ALA A 10 -1.29 -16.67 -15.17
N ILE A 11 -0.65 -16.43 -16.32
CA ILE A 11 -1.23 -15.68 -17.44
C ILE A 11 -2.46 -16.41 -18.01
N ASN A 12 -2.37 -17.73 -18.20
CA ASN A 12 -3.51 -18.52 -18.70
C ASN A 12 -4.69 -18.56 -17.72
N GLN A 13 -4.45 -18.42 -16.40
CA GLN A 13 -5.51 -18.32 -15.41
C GLN A 13 -6.29 -17.00 -15.47
N ILE A 14 -5.79 -15.98 -16.17
CA ILE A 14 -6.48 -14.69 -16.31
C ILE A 14 -7.79 -14.87 -17.07
N ASP A 15 -7.80 -15.69 -18.13
CA ASP A 15 -8.99 -15.95 -18.93
C ASP A 15 -10.09 -16.65 -18.10
N GLU A 16 -9.71 -17.65 -17.30
CA GLU A 16 -10.66 -18.32 -16.40
C GLU A 16 -11.26 -17.38 -15.35
N LYS A 17 -10.44 -16.46 -14.81
CA LYS A 17 -10.89 -15.47 -13.82
C LYS A 17 -11.78 -14.42 -14.47
N LYS A 18 -11.47 -14.02 -15.71
CA LYS A 18 -12.28 -13.08 -16.51
C LYS A 18 -13.66 -13.67 -16.81
N GLU A 19 -13.73 -14.96 -17.12
CA GLU A 19 -14.99 -15.68 -17.35
C GLU A 19 -15.84 -15.78 -16.06
N LYS A 20 -15.20 -16.08 -14.92
CA LYS A 20 -15.89 -16.07 -13.61
C LYS A 20 -16.43 -14.68 -13.27
N LEU A 21 -15.67 -13.63 -13.58
CA LEU A 21 -16.07 -12.24 -13.38
C LEU A 21 -17.26 -11.87 -14.30
N LYS A 22 -17.26 -12.35 -15.56
CA LYS A 22 -18.38 -12.17 -16.48
C LYS A 22 -19.66 -12.76 -15.92
N LYS A 23 -19.58 -14.00 -15.41
CA LYS A 23 -20.73 -14.67 -14.79
C LYS A 23 -21.27 -13.90 -13.58
N ALA A 24 -20.39 -13.45 -12.68
CA ALA A 24 -20.80 -12.64 -11.53
C ALA A 24 -21.41 -11.29 -11.94
N PHE A 25 -20.92 -10.67 -13.02
CA PHE A 25 -21.49 -9.45 -13.58
C PHE A 25 -22.89 -9.69 -14.15
N ASP A 26 -23.11 -10.81 -14.87
CA ASP A 26 -24.42 -11.16 -15.42
C ASP A 26 -25.43 -11.51 -14.32
N ASP A 27 -25.00 -12.21 -13.28
CA ASP A 27 -25.82 -12.48 -12.09
C ASP A 27 -26.21 -11.17 -11.38
N LEU A 28 -25.27 -10.24 -11.23
CA LEU A 28 -25.53 -8.92 -10.65
C LEU A 28 -26.49 -8.09 -11.51
N GLN A 29 -26.32 -8.15 -12.83
CA GLN A 29 -27.18 -7.46 -13.80
C GLN A 29 -28.60 -8.05 -13.82
N ALA A 30 -28.78 -9.35 -13.56
CA ALA A 30 -30.10 -9.97 -13.41
C ALA A 30 -30.89 -9.39 -12.21
N HIS A 31 -30.18 -8.89 -11.19
CA HIS A 31 -30.76 -8.24 -10.02
C HIS A 31 -30.75 -6.70 -10.09
N ARG A 32 -30.62 -6.11 -11.29
CA ARG A 32 -30.52 -4.65 -11.51
C ARG A 32 -31.68 -3.83 -10.94
N SER A 33 -32.87 -4.41 -10.80
CA SER A 33 -34.02 -3.75 -10.15
C SER A 33 -33.81 -3.47 -8.66
N LEU A 34 -32.87 -4.16 -8.01
CA LEU A 34 -32.48 -3.95 -6.62
C LEU A 34 -31.30 -2.97 -6.48
N LEU A 35 -30.70 -2.55 -7.59
CA LEU A 35 -29.56 -1.64 -7.62
C LEU A 35 -30.03 -0.20 -7.88
N SER A 36 -29.28 0.76 -7.32
CA SER A 36 -29.54 2.18 -7.55
C SER A 36 -29.47 2.52 -9.06
N PRO A 37 -30.36 3.36 -9.60
CA PRO A 37 -30.31 3.83 -11.00
C PRO A 37 -28.98 4.46 -11.41
N SER A 38 -28.15 4.86 -10.43
CA SER A 38 -26.82 5.42 -10.62
C SER A 38 -25.73 4.40 -10.97
N PHE A 39 -26.02 3.09 -10.99
CA PHE A 39 -25.04 2.07 -11.36
C PHE A 39 -25.01 1.87 -12.89
N SER A 40 -24.25 2.73 -13.57
CA SER A 40 -24.02 2.66 -15.02
C SER A 40 -22.62 2.08 -15.31
N LEU A 41 -22.43 0.80 -15.03
CA LEU A 41 -21.22 0.07 -15.44
C LEU A 41 -21.55 -0.77 -16.67
N SER A 42 -20.77 -0.62 -17.75
CA SER A 42 -20.88 -1.48 -18.92
C SER A 42 -19.83 -2.58 -18.87
N TRP A 43 -20.21 -3.79 -19.28
CA TRP A 43 -19.25 -4.90 -19.41
C TRP A 43 -18.16 -4.57 -20.42
N SER A 44 -18.49 -3.83 -21.48
CA SER A 44 -17.54 -3.41 -22.52
C SER A 44 -16.36 -2.58 -21.97
N GLU A 45 -16.60 -1.71 -21.00
CA GLU A 45 -15.53 -0.92 -20.37
C GLU A 45 -14.60 -1.81 -19.55
N ILE A 46 -15.17 -2.73 -18.77
CA ILE A 46 -14.42 -3.68 -17.95
C ILE A 46 -13.60 -4.63 -18.83
N ASP A 47 -14.24 -5.18 -19.87
CA ASP A 47 -13.64 -6.12 -20.81
C ASP A 47 -12.47 -5.49 -21.59
N SER A 48 -12.66 -4.24 -22.05
CA SER A 48 -11.61 -3.48 -22.73
C SER A 48 -10.39 -3.25 -21.83
N HIS A 49 -10.62 -2.84 -20.58
CA HIS A 49 -9.55 -2.60 -19.62
C HIS A 49 -8.76 -3.89 -19.31
N PHE A 50 -9.46 -5.00 -19.05
CA PHE A 50 -8.82 -6.28 -18.80
C PHE A 50 -8.04 -6.79 -20.02
N SER A 51 -8.60 -6.66 -21.22
CA SER A 51 -7.93 -7.09 -22.45
C SER A 51 -6.67 -6.27 -22.75
N SER A 52 -6.69 -4.97 -22.42
CA SER A 52 -5.51 -4.11 -22.49
C SER A 52 -4.40 -4.56 -21.52
N LEU A 53 -4.76 -4.82 -20.26
CA LEU A 53 -3.83 -5.33 -19.26
C LEU A 53 -3.24 -6.68 -19.64
N GLN A 54 -4.07 -7.61 -20.12
CA GLN A 54 -3.64 -8.94 -20.58
C GLN A 54 -2.66 -8.84 -21.75
N SER A 55 -2.95 -7.97 -22.73
CA SER A 55 -2.07 -7.72 -23.88
C SER A 55 -0.74 -7.12 -23.45
N SER A 56 -0.76 -6.17 -22.51
CA SER A 56 0.44 -5.56 -21.93
C SER A 56 1.31 -6.61 -21.21
N LEU A 57 0.70 -7.41 -20.34
CA LEU A 57 1.37 -8.46 -19.58
C LEU A 57 1.98 -9.53 -20.50
N ALA A 58 1.23 -10.00 -21.50
CA ALA A 58 1.71 -10.97 -22.49
C ALA A 58 2.88 -10.41 -23.32
N SER A 59 2.83 -9.12 -23.69
CA SER A 59 3.91 -8.47 -24.44
C SER A 59 5.21 -8.39 -23.64
N ARG A 60 5.12 -8.03 -22.35
CA ARG A 60 6.25 -7.97 -21.42
C ARG A 60 6.83 -9.37 -21.16
N PHE A 61 5.98 -10.37 -20.98
CA PHE A 61 6.41 -11.76 -20.80
C PHE A 61 7.20 -12.27 -22.02
N ARG A 62 6.72 -12.00 -23.24
CA ARG A 62 7.44 -12.36 -24.48
C ARG A 62 8.78 -11.62 -24.62
N LEU A 63 8.84 -10.37 -24.20
CA LEU A 63 10.07 -9.58 -24.19
C LEU A 63 11.10 -10.19 -23.21
N LEU A 64 10.68 -10.57 -22.00
CA LEU A 64 11.53 -11.26 -21.03
C LEU A 64 12.09 -12.58 -21.58
N HIS A 65 11.29 -13.32 -22.35
CA HIS A 65 11.74 -14.53 -23.04
C HIS A 65 12.71 -14.27 -24.21
N SER A 66 12.64 -13.09 -24.81
CA SER A 66 13.52 -12.69 -25.93
C SER A 66 14.86 -12.11 -25.45
N THR A 67 15.01 -11.84 -24.15
CA THR A 67 16.21 -11.24 -23.56
C THR A 67 16.81 -12.17 -22.50
N SER A 68 17.54 -13.20 -22.92
CA SER A 68 18.38 -14.09 -22.09
C SER A 68 19.53 -14.64 -22.98
N PRO A 69 20.76 -14.87 -22.48
CA PRO A 69 21.95 -14.13 -22.94
C PRO A 69 22.62 -14.71 -24.19
N LEU A 70 23.19 -13.79 -24.99
CA LEU A 70 24.11 -14.10 -26.07
C LEU A 70 25.31 -14.89 -25.55
N GLU A 71 25.54 -16.04 -26.17
CA GLU A 71 26.75 -16.84 -26.03
C GLU A 71 28.00 -16.01 -26.36
N HIS A 72 28.95 -16.04 -25.44
CA HIS A 72 30.30 -15.55 -25.63
C HIS A 72 31.12 -16.69 -26.24
N ASP A 73 31.54 -16.57 -27.49
CA ASP A 73 32.50 -17.52 -28.08
C ASP A 73 33.62 -16.80 -28.85
N SER A 74 34.72 -16.60 -28.14
CA SER A 74 36.10 -16.76 -28.62
C SER A 74 37.05 -16.16 -27.59
N TYR A 75 37.87 -17.00 -26.97
CA TYR A 75 39.34 -16.93 -26.94
C TYR A 75 39.88 -17.88 -25.86
N ARG A 76 40.35 -19.04 -26.35
CA ARG A 76 41.54 -19.82 -25.98
C ARG A 76 42.02 -19.85 -24.52
N ILE A 77 41.94 -21.08 -24.00
CA ILE A 77 42.71 -21.78 -22.96
C ILE A 77 44.12 -21.21 -22.69
N ASP A 78 44.42 -20.94 -21.41
CA ASP A 78 45.55 -21.56 -20.70
C ASP A 78 45.36 -21.52 -19.17
N ALA A 79 45.94 -22.53 -18.51
CA ALA A 79 45.61 -23.04 -17.18
C ALA A 79 46.41 -22.43 -16.00
N SER A 80 46.04 -22.88 -14.78
CA SER A 80 46.61 -22.63 -13.42
C SER A 80 45.99 -21.41 -12.71
N ASP A 81 45.66 -21.36 -11.42
CA ASP A 81 45.89 -22.20 -10.24
C ASP A 81 44.93 -21.74 -9.11
N ALA A 82 44.65 -22.65 -8.15
CA ALA A 82 44.17 -22.49 -6.77
C ALA A 82 43.21 -21.35 -6.32
N GLY A 83 42.05 -21.77 -5.79
CA GLY A 83 41.66 -21.40 -4.41
C GLY A 83 40.32 -20.68 -4.16
N LYS A 84 39.51 -21.31 -3.30
CA LYS A 84 38.45 -20.78 -2.39
C LYS A 84 37.03 -20.52 -2.93
N SER A 85 36.14 -21.39 -2.47
CA SER A 85 34.81 -21.15 -1.88
C SER A 85 34.04 -19.89 -2.31
N SER A 86 32.87 -20.08 -2.89
CA SER A 86 31.74 -19.19 -2.63
C SER A 86 30.43 -19.96 -2.64
N SER A 87 29.65 -19.63 -1.63
CA SER A 87 28.27 -20.00 -1.38
C SER A 87 27.36 -19.65 -2.55
N SER A 88 26.42 -20.53 -2.80
CA SER A 88 25.22 -20.33 -3.61
C SER A 88 24.44 -19.12 -3.13
N GLU A 89 24.44 -18.04 -3.93
CA GLU A 89 23.51 -16.92 -3.81
C GLU A 89 22.39 -17.08 -4.84
N GLU A 90 21.18 -17.26 -4.32
CA GLU A 90 19.94 -17.20 -5.07
C GLU A 90 19.71 -15.76 -5.56
N VAL A 91 19.68 -15.58 -6.88
CA VAL A 91 19.38 -14.28 -7.49
C VAL A 91 17.89 -14.02 -7.40
N SER A 92 17.51 -13.20 -6.41
CA SER A 92 16.21 -12.52 -6.35
C SER A 92 16.17 -11.45 -7.44
N GLU A 93 15.27 -11.60 -8.42
CA GLU A 93 14.88 -10.50 -9.31
C GLU A 93 14.26 -9.39 -8.46
N GLN A 94 15.04 -8.35 -8.17
CA GLN A 94 14.56 -7.18 -7.46
C GLN A 94 13.79 -6.25 -8.42
N PRO A 95 12.66 -5.68 -7.99
CA PRO A 95 12.02 -4.60 -8.74
C PRO A 95 13.02 -3.45 -8.92
N VAL A 96 13.03 -2.84 -10.10
CA VAL A 96 13.89 -1.68 -10.39
C VAL A 96 13.37 -0.50 -9.56
N VAL A 97 13.95 -0.31 -8.37
CA VAL A 97 13.67 0.82 -7.49
C VAL A 97 14.55 2.00 -7.91
N GLU A 98 13.98 3.20 -7.94
CA GLU A 98 14.72 4.42 -8.24
C GLU A 98 15.94 4.59 -7.29
N PRO A 99 17.15 4.88 -7.82
CA PRO A 99 18.38 4.85 -7.02
C PRO A 99 18.43 5.84 -5.86
N GLU A 100 17.88 7.04 -6.01
CA GLU A 100 17.83 8.06 -4.94
C GLU A 100 16.92 7.58 -3.79
N LEU A 101 15.72 7.11 -4.10
CA LEU A 101 14.77 6.57 -3.13
C LEU A 101 15.34 5.37 -2.37
N ARG A 102 16.01 4.45 -3.07
CA ARG A 102 16.71 3.32 -2.45
C ARG A 102 17.80 3.80 -1.49
N ALA A 103 18.65 4.72 -1.93
CA ALA A 103 19.76 5.23 -1.13
C ALA A 103 19.26 5.94 0.15
N LEU A 104 18.12 6.62 0.10
CA LEU A 104 17.48 7.21 1.28
C LEU A 104 17.05 6.14 2.28
N CYS A 105 16.46 5.04 1.79
CA CYS A 105 16.02 3.93 2.64
C CYS A 105 17.20 3.19 3.29
N GLU A 106 18.25 2.87 2.54
CA GLU A 106 19.47 2.21 3.04
C GLU A 106 20.16 3.03 4.13
N LYS A 107 20.11 4.36 4.03
CA LYS A 107 20.70 5.31 5.01
C LYS A 107 19.78 5.64 6.18
N ILE A 108 18.55 5.13 6.23
CA ILE A 108 17.54 5.48 7.23
C ILE A 108 17.24 7.00 7.23
N ASP A 109 17.30 7.65 6.06
CA ASP A 109 17.10 9.11 5.96
C ASP A 109 15.62 9.46 5.84
N GLY A 110 14.91 9.47 6.98
CA GLY A 110 13.48 9.79 7.04
C GLY A 110 13.14 11.21 6.56
N ILE A 111 14.00 12.20 6.86
CA ILE A 111 13.78 13.60 6.44
C ILE A 111 13.99 13.76 4.93
N GLY A 112 15.06 13.15 4.39
CA GLY A 112 15.30 13.10 2.95
C GLY A 112 14.18 12.39 2.21
N LEU A 113 13.68 11.26 2.74
CA LEU A 113 12.55 10.52 2.19
C LEU A 113 11.29 11.39 2.05
N ILE A 114 10.92 12.16 3.07
CA ILE A 114 9.78 13.08 2.96
C ILE A 114 10.01 14.14 1.90
N LYS A 115 11.19 14.79 1.88
CA LYS A 115 11.49 15.84 0.90
C LYS A 115 11.43 15.30 -0.53
N TYR A 116 11.96 14.09 -0.74
CA TYR A 116 11.87 13.38 -2.00
C TYR A 116 10.41 13.15 -2.39
N LEU A 117 9.60 12.57 -1.50
CA LEU A 117 8.20 12.26 -1.77
C LEU A 117 7.35 13.51 -2.03
N ILE A 118 7.58 14.61 -1.31
CA ILE A 118 6.93 15.91 -1.58
C ILE A 118 7.28 16.41 -2.99
N ARG A 119 8.55 16.28 -3.39
CA ARG A 119 9.04 16.77 -4.69
C ARG A 119 8.43 15.98 -5.86
N ILE A 120 8.29 14.68 -5.72
CA ILE A 120 7.77 13.80 -6.78
C ILE A 120 6.26 13.56 -6.70
N TRP A 121 5.58 14.11 -5.69
CA TRP A 121 4.18 13.81 -5.46
C TRP A 121 3.32 14.24 -6.65
N ASP A 122 2.59 13.27 -7.20
CA ASP A 122 1.59 13.47 -8.23
C ASP A 122 0.35 12.63 -7.90
N ASP A 123 -0.83 13.23 -7.99
CA ASP A 123 -2.10 12.58 -7.62
C ASP A 123 -2.51 11.49 -8.61
N GLU A 124 -1.98 11.54 -9.83
CA GLU A 124 -2.22 10.52 -10.87
C GLU A 124 -1.22 9.35 -10.79
N THR A 125 -0.13 9.50 -10.04
CA THR A 125 0.96 8.52 -9.99
C THR A 125 0.88 7.64 -8.73
N PRO A 126 0.74 6.30 -8.86
CA PRO A 126 0.67 5.41 -7.72
C PRO A 126 2.06 5.14 -7.12
N LEU A 127 2.45 5.94 -6.11
CA LEU A 127 3.75 5.80 -5.44
C LEU A 127 3.85 4.61 -4.47
N ASN A 128 2.73 3.97 -4.09
CA ASN A 128 2.74 2.97 -3.00
C ASN A 128 3.64 1.78 -3.30
N GLN A 129 3.62 1.25 -4.53
CA GLN A 129 4.37 0.05 -4.88
C GLN A 129 5.87 0.30 -4.89
N GLU A 130 6.30 1.43 -5.45
CA GLU A 130 7.71 1.80 -5.50
C GLU A 130 8.26 2.11 -4.12
N VAL A 131 7.51 2.88 -3.31
CA VAL A 131 7.90 3.17 -1.92
C VAL A 131 7.89 1.89 -1.06
N SER A 132 6.93 0.99 -1.25
CA SER A 132 6.87 -0.33 -0.59
C SER A 132 8.05 -1.22 -0.96
N ALA A 133 8.50 -1.19 -2.22
CA ALA A 133 9.70 -1.90 -2.63
C ALA A 133 10.97 -1.28 -2.03
N ALA A 134 11.09 0.05 -2.07
CA ALA A 134 12.28 0.76 -1.60
C ALA A 134 12.47 0.67 -0.08
N ILE A 135 11.38 0.78 0.69
CA ILE A 135 11.47 0.84 2.15
C ILE A 135 12.04 -0.47 2.74
N ARG A 136 11.90 -1.58 2.03
CA ARG A 136 12.43 -2.90 2.43
C ARG A 136 13.96 -2.96 2.43
N TYR A 137 14.65 -2.04 1.77
CA TYR A 137 16.10 -1.89 1.87
C TYR A 137 16.55 -1.17 3.13
N SER A 138 15.62 -0.55 3.87
CA SER A 138 15.94 0.05 5.16
C SER A 138 16.14 -1.03 6.21
N PRO A 139 17.22 -0.97 7.02
CA PRO A 139 17.42 -1.91 8.13
C PRO A 139 16.44 -1.68 9.29
N ASP A 140 15.86 -0.48 9.41
CA ASP A 140 14.78 -0.18 10.37
C ASP A 140 13.74 0.75 9.73
N PRO A 141 12.80 0.20 8.94
CA PRO A 141 11.74 0.95 8.28
C PRO A 141 10.86 1.73 9.25
N ALA A 142 10.58 1.16 10.43
CA ALA A 142 9.66 1.74 11.40
C ALA A 142 10.28 2.98 12.07
N SER A 143 11.56 2.91 12.46
CA SER A 143 12.27 4.07 12.98
C SER A 143 12.40 5.15 11.91
N MET A 144 12.78 4.79 10.68
CA MET A 144 12.91 5.75 9.58
C MET A 144 11.62 6.53 9.33
N VAL A 145 10.48 5.83 9.24
CA VAL A 145 9.17 6.45 9.02
C VAL A 145 8.78 7.33 10.21
N LEU A 146 9.08 6.91 11.43
CA LEU A 146 8.79 7.73 12.61
C LEU A 146 9.66 8.99 12.66
N ASP A 147 10.96 8.87 12.37
CA ASP A 147 11.90 9.99 12.27
C ASP A 147 11.46 10.99 11.19
N ALA A 148 10.95 10.47 10.07
CA ALA A 148 10.36 11.28 9.01
C ALA A 148 9.18 12.11 9.56
N ILE A 149 8.22 11.45 10.21
CA ILE A 149 7.01 12.07 10.74
C ILE A 149 7.33 13.09 11.83
N GLU A 150 8.24 12.77 12.75
CA GLU A 150 8.65 13.65 13.86
C GLU A 150 9.52 14.83 13.38
N GLY A 151 10.43 14.58 12.44
CA GLY A 151 11.37 15.58 11.90
C GLY A 151 10.74 16.54 10.89
N SER A 152 9.57 16.19 10.35
CA SER A 152 8.76 17.11 9.57
C SER A 152 8.13 18.14 10.50
N ASN A 153 8.84 19.25 10.73
CA ASN A 153 8.21 20.46 11.25
C ASN A 153 7.00 20.74 10.35
N TYR A 154 5.79 20.75 10.93
CA TYR A 154 4.56 21.17 10.27
C TYR A 154 4.75 22.63 9.80
N THR A 155 5.43 22.85 8.69
CA THR A 155 5.56 24.16 8.07
C THR A 155 4.49 24.24 6.99
N PRO A 156 3.34 24.89 7.24
CA PRO A 156 2.45 25.25 6.16
C PRO A 156 3.24 26.20 5.26
N SER A 157 3.64 25.73 4.07
CA SER A 157 4.39 26.57 3.14
C SER A 157 3.52 27.77 2.76
N SER A 158 4.00 28.95 3.09
CA SER A 158 3.44 30.22 2.71
C SER A 158 3.74 30.50 1.23
N SER A 159 3.13 29.76 0.31
CA SER A 159 2.99 30.18 -1.09
C SER A 159 2.09 29.24 -1.91
N GLY A 160 1.00 29.83 -2.43
CA GLY A 160 0.38 29.50 -3.73
C GLY A 160 -0.39 28.20 -3.88
N ARG A 161 0.15 27.06 -3.45
CA ARG A 161 -0.51 25.74 -3.39
C ARG A 161 0.20 24.93 -2.29
N SER A 162 -0.31 24.97 -1.07
CA SER A 162 0.27 24.23 0.05
C SER A 162 0.07 22.72 -0.17
N PHE A 163 1.13 22.00 -0.52
CA PHE A 163 1.11 20.54 -0.46
C PHE A 163 0.90 20.11 0.99
N ASP A 164 -0.07 19.21 1.21
CA ASP A 164 -0.36 18.71 2.55
C ASP A 164 0.55 17.52 2.87
N VAL A 165 1.64 17.78 3.60
CA VAL A 165 2.65 16.77 3.99
C VAL A 165 2.04 15.57 4.73
N ARG A 166 0.89 15.75 5.38
CA ARG A 166 0.16 14.65 6.04
C ARG A 166 -0.25 13.54 5.05
N ARG A 167 -0.40 13.84 3.76
CA ARG A 167 -0.64 12.82 2.72
C ARG A 167 0.56 11.88 2.58
N VAL A 168 1.77 12.40 2.70
CA VAL A 168 3.02 11.60 2.74
C VAL A 168 3.07 10.76 4.00
N PHE A 169 2.69 11.30 5.15
CA PHE A 169 2.64 10.51 6.40
C PHE A 169 1.69 9.32 6.26
N VAL A 170 0.48 9.53 5.71
CA VAL A 170 -0.48 8.45 5.47
C VAL A 170 0.12 7.40 4.53
N LEU A 171 0.73 7.81 3.41
CA LEU A 171 1.40 6.87 2.48
C LEU A 171 2.48 6.04 3.16
N LEU A 172 3.37 6.68 3.92
CA LEU A 172 4.47 5.99 4.61
C LEU A 172 3.96 5.00 5.66
N MET A 173 2.91 5.37 6.41
CA MET A 173 2.29 4.48 7.38
C MET A 173 1.50 3.34 6.72
N GLU A 174 0.82 3.60 5.59
CA GLU A 174 0.17 2.55 4.77
C GLU A 174 1.22 1.53 4.29
N VAL A 175 2.34 2.01 3.76
CA VAL A 175 3.45 1.16 3.31
C VAL A 175 4.03 0.37 4.49
N LEU A 176 4.21 0.98 5.66
CA LEU A 176 4.72 0.28 6.85
C LEU A 176 3.79 -0.87 7.29
N ILE A 177 2.47 -0.64 7.22
CA ILE A 177 1.44 -1.65 7.47
C ILE A 177 1.50 -2.77 6.41
N GLU A 178 1.66 -2.41 5.14
CA GLU A 178 1.71 -3.34 4.01
C GLU A 178 2.91 -4.29 4.10
N ILE A 179 4.08 -3.77 4.44
CA ILE A 179 5.29 -4.58 4.57
C ILE A 179 5.37 -5.35 5.89
N ASN A 180 4.42 -5.13 6.81
CA ASN A 180 4.39 -5.70 8.15
C ASN A 180 5.74 -5.52 8.87
N ALA A 181 6.23 -4.29 8.89
CA ALA A 181 7.55 -3.96 9.42
C ALA A 181 7.70 -4.39 10.88
N ASN A 182 8.90 -4.86 11.24
CA ASN A 182 9.21 -5.12 12.64
C ASN A 182 9.34 -3.80 13.41
N ILE A 183 8.61 -3.68 14.51
CA ILE A 183 8.60 -2.46 15.34
C ILE A 183 9.35 -2.75 16.63
N THR A 184 10.44 -2.03 16.87
CA THR A 184 11.19 -2.16 18.12
C THR A 184 10.41 -1.55 19.29
N VAL A 185 10.73 -1.96 20.52
CA VAL A 185 10.10 -1.41 21.73
C VAL A 185 10.34 0.09 21.87
N ASP A 186 11.54 0.58 21.53
CA ASP A 186 11.85 2.00 21.57
C ASP A 186 11.02 2.79 20.55
N THR A 187 11.00 2.34 19.29
CA THR A 187 10.20 2.95 18.22
C THR A 187 8.71 2.98 18.58
N ARG A 188 8.17 1.88 19.12
CA ARG A 188 6.78 1.82 19.59
C ARG A 188 6.50 2.82 20.72
N ASN A 189 7.43 2.97 21.66
CA ASN A 189 7.28 3.92 22.78
C ASN A 189 7.34 5.38 22.31
N ARG A 190 8.19 5.70 21.33
CA ARG A 190 8.23 7.02 20.70
C ARG A 190 6.93 7.30 19.94
N ALA A 191 6.48 6.37 19.10
CA ALA A 191 5.22 6.46 18.38
C ALA A 191 4.02 6.63 19.32
N LYS A 192 4.01 5.94 20.47
CA LYS A 192 2.98 6.10 21.51
C LYS A 192 2.92 7.54 22.04
N LYS A 193 4.06 8.17 22.35
CA LYS A 193 4.11 9.57 22.81
C LYS A 193 3.55 10.52 21.75
N LEU A 194 3.96 10.31 20.49
CA LEU A 194 3.46 11.09 19.35
C LEU A 194 1.94 10.91 19.18
N ALA A 195 1.44 9.67 19.31
CA ALA A 195 0.02 9.36 19.17
C ALA A 195 -0.84 10.07 20.23
N TYR A 196 -0.40 10.14 21.50
CA TYR A 196 -1.13 10.94 22.50
C TYR A 196 -1.15 12.44 22.15
N HIS A 197 -0.05 12.97 21.61
CA HIS A 197 0.01 14.36 21.18
C HIS A 197 -0.91 14.63 19.98
N TRP A 198 -1.01 13.71 19.03
CA TRP A 198 -1.89 13.85 17.87
C TRP A 198 -3.36 13.64 18.22
N LYS A 199 -3.66 12.70 19.12
CA LYS A 199 -5.01 12.46 19.63
C LYS A 199 -5.67 13.75 20.13
N SER A 200 -4.95 14.59 20.87
CA SER A 200 -5.51 15.86 21.39
C SER A 200 -5.85 16.87 20.29
N LYS A 201 -5.39 16.68 19.04
CA LYS A 201 -5.65 17.54 17.89
C LYS A 201 -6.79 17.06 17.00
N VAL A 202 -7.27 15.83 17.21
CA VAL A 202 -8.31 15.19 16.36
C VAL A 202 -9.60 16.01 16.35
N GLY A 203 -10.18 16.28 17.53
CA GLY A 203 -11.43 17.02 17.64
C GLY A 203 -12.52 16.47 16.69
N VAL A 204 -13.13 17.36 15.89
CA VAL A 204 -14.12 16.99 14.86
C VAL A 204 -13.53 16.93 13.44
N LYS A 205 -12.21 16.81 13.29
CA LYS A 205 -11.49 16.92 12.01
C LYS A 205 -11.21 15.52 11.43
N PRO A 206 -11.93 15.07 10.39
CA PRO A 206 -11.79 13.70 9.89
C PRO A 206 -10.39 13.37 9.39
N PHE A 207 -9.67 14.34 8.84
CA PHE A 207 -8.32 14.10 8.35
C PHE A 207 -7.29 13.98 9.47
N GLU A 208 -7.47 14.69 10.59
CA GLU A 208 -6.63 14.48 11.79
C GLU A 208 -6.90 13.11 12.41
N ALA A 209 -8.18 12.68 12.45
CA ALA A 209 -8.54 11.33 12.84
C ALA A 209 -7.89 10.28 11.93
N LEU A 210 -7.87 10.52 10.61
CA LEU A 210 -7.26 9.62 9.64
C LEU A 210 -5.76 9.45 9.91
N VAL A 211 -5.02 10.55 10.03
CA VAL A 211 -3.57 10.55 10.26
C VAL A 211 -3.24 9.91 11.61
N PHE A 212 -3.99 10.24 12.66
CA PHE A 212 -3.87 9.63 13.98
C PHE A 212 -4.10 8.10 13.92
N LEU A 213 -5.19 7.65 13.32
CA LEU A 213 -5.51 6.22 13.28
C LEU A 213 -4.51 5.43 12.43
N HIS A 214 -3.92 6.02 11.39
CA HIS A 214 -2.81 5.38 10.67
C HIS A 214 -1.59 5.20 11.55
N LEU A 215 -1.25 6.17 12.41
CA LEU A 215 -0.16 6.05 13.37
C LEU A 215 -0.45 4.92 14.37
N VAL A 216 -1.68 4.85 14.88
CA VAL A 216 -2.10 3.77 15.79
C VAL A 216 -2.01 2.40 15.11
N ALA A 217 -2.43 2.29 13.86
CA ALA A 217 -2.39 1.05 13.09
C ALA A 217 -0.97 0.62 12.73
N ALA A 218 -0.15 1.54 12.22
CA ALA A 218 1.19 1.26 11.71
C ALA A 218 2.20 0.90 12.80
N PHE A 219 1.99 1.39 14.04
CA PHE A 219 2.87 1.12 15.18
C PHE A 219 2.22 0.20 16.23
N GLU A 220 1.14 -0.49 15.87
CA GLU A 220 0.46 -1.49 16.72
C GLU A 220 0.08 -0.96 18.11
N LEU A 221 -0.51 0.24 18.13
CA LEU A 221 -0.88 0.95 19.36
C LEU A 221 -2.35 0.78 19.74
N GLY A 222 -3.12 -0.05 19.05
CA GLY A 222 -4.58 -0.17 19.27
C GLY A 222 -4.96 -0.46 20.72
N SER A 223 -4.16 -1.27 21.43
CA SER A 223 -4.35 -1.61 22.85
C SER A 223 -4.05 -0.47 23.84
N GLU A 224 -3.40 0.61 23.40
CA GLU A 224 -3.02 1.76 24.23
C GLU A 224 -4.13 2.82 24.34
N PHE A 225 -5.22 2.65 23.59
CA PHE A 225 -6.32 3.61 23.47
C PHE A 225 -7.67 2.96 23.77
N ASP A 226 -8.64 3.80 24.13
CA ASP A 226 -10.01 3.35 24.37
C ASP A 226 -10.66 2.89 23.07
N THR A 227 -11.25 1.69 23.08
CA THR A 227 -11.79 1.09 21.86
C THR A 227 -13.08 1.77 21.36
N GLU A 228 -13.89 2.37 22.25
CA GLU A 228 -15.05 3.14 21.81
C GLU A 228 -14.59 4.42 21.09
N GLU A 229 -13.61 5.12 21.65
CA GLU A 229 -13.05 6.32 21.05
C GLU A 229 -12.37 6.04 19.69
N LEU A 230 -11.61 4.95 19.58
CA LEU A 230 -11.07 4.50 18.29
C LEU A 230 -12.19 4.20 17.29
N SER A 231 -13.30 3.61 17.74
CA SER A 231 -14.46 3.33 16.87
C SER A 231 -15.16 4.60 16.39
N ASP A 232 -15.26 5.62 17.24
CA ASP A 232 -15.81 6.92 16.88
C ASP A 232 -14.95 7.62 15.83
N TYR A 233 -13.62 7.52 15.95
CA TYR A 233 -12.71 8.02 14.92
C TYR A 233 -12.82 7.21 13.62
N VAL A 234 -12.99 5.89 13.67
CA VAL A 234 -13.25 5.07 12.47
C VAL A 234 -14.53 5.52 11.78
N PHE A 235 -15.61 5.79 12.54
CA PHE A 235 -16.84 6.35 11.99
C PHE A 235 -16.59 7.70 11.31
N MET A 236 -15.82 8.58 11.95
CA MET A 236 -15.47 9.89 11.41
C MET A 236 -14.75 9.78 10.06
N ILE A 237 -13.93 8.74 9.87
CA ILE A 237 -13.17 8.52 8.64
C ILE A 237 -13.85 7.58 7.64
N ALA A 238 -15.09 7.13 7.86
CA ALA A 238 -15.76 6.11 7.04
C ALA A 238 -15.78 6.41 5.52
N LYS A 239 -15.75 7.70 5.13
CA LYS A 239 -15.69 8.14 3.72
C LYS A 239 -14.34 7.88 3.04
N TYR A 240 -13.25 7.77 3.80
CA TYR A 240 -11.91 7.57 3.26
C TYR A 240 -11.72 6.12 2.79
N LYS A 241 -10.90 5.90 1.75
CA LYS A 241 -10.62 4.56 1.21
C LYS A 241 -9.92 3.67 2.24
N GLN A 242 -9.13 4.29 3.13
CA GLN A 242 -8.33 3.64 4.16
C GLN A 242 -9.11 3.13 5.37
N ALA A 243 -10.37 3.52 5.53
CA ALA A 243 -11.10 3.32 6.78
C ALA A 243 -11.18 1.84 7.21
N THR A 244 -11.33 0.93 6.24
CA THR A 244 -11.41 -0.51 6.47
C THR A 244 -10.05 -1.11 6.85
N LEU A 245 -8.98 -0.73 6.13
CA LEU A 245 -7.60 -1.12 6.44
C LEU A 245 -7.26 -0.78 7.90
N VAL A 246 -7.50 0.48 8.27
CA VAL A 246 -7.21 1.01 9.60
C VAL A 246 -8.08 0.33 10.65
N CYS A 247 -9.40 0.21 10.42
CA CYS A 247 -10.33 -0.45 11.34
C CYS A 247 -9.87 -1.88 11.68
N ASN A 248 -9.43 -2.63 10.67
CA ASN A 248 -8.95 -4.00 10.85
C ASN A 248 -7.61 -4.03 11.60
N LYS A 249 -6.69 -3.11 11.29
CA LYS A 249 -5.34 -3.09 11.91
C LYS A 249 -5.34 -2.60 13.35
N ILE A 250 -6.19 -1.66 13.73
CA ILE A 250 -6.28 -1.19 15.13
C ILE A 250 -7.05 -2.16 16.05
N GLY A 251 -7.70 -3.19 15.49
CA GLY A 251 -8.37 -4.24 16.26
C GLY A 251 -9.73 -3.84 16.83
N VAL A 252 -10.53 -3.04 16.12
CA VAL A 252 -11.92 -2.78 16.53
C VAL A 252 -12.71 -4.10 16.51
N ASP A 253 -13.38 -4.43 17.61
CA ASP A 253 -14.10 -5.69 17.71
C ASP A 253 -15.39 -5.71 16.87
N ARG A 254 -15.87 -6.93 16.58
CA ARG A 254 -17.04 -7.15 15.72
C ARG A 254 -18.31 -6.46 16.20
N LYS A 255 -18.52 -6.30 17.52
CA LYS A 255 -19.72 -5.65 18.04
C LYS A 255 -19.71 -4.16 17.69
N ARG A 256 -18.56 -3.51 17.81
CA ARG A 256 -18.38 -2.10 17.46
C ARG A 256 -18.45 -1.86 15.96
N VAL A 257 -17.84 -2.74 15.15
CA VAL A 257 -18.02 -2.71 13.69
C VAL A 257 -19.51 -2.89 13.31
N GLY A 258 -20.24 -3.79 13.97
CA GLY A 258 -21.68 -3.95 13.76
C GLY A 258 -22.49 -2.68 14.10
N LYS A 259 -22.15 -2.00 15.22
CA LYS A 259 -22.75 -0.71 15.59
C LYS A 259 -22.43 0.36 14.55
N LEU A 260 -21.19 0.45 14.08
CA LEU A 260 -20.73 1.35 13.03
C LEU A 260 -21.55 1.18 11.74
N ILE A 261 -21.68 -0.06 11.26
CA ILE A 261 -22.47 -0.41 10.06
C ILE A 261 -23.91 0.05 10.25
N LYS A 262 -24.54 -0.26 11.39
CA LYS A 262 -25.91 0.15 11.69
C LYS A 262 -26.05 1.67 11.67
N THR A 263 -25.16 2.40 12.34
CA THR A 263 -25.17 3.87 12.35
C THR A 263 -25.00 4.46 10.95
N LEU A 264 -24.16 3.87 10.10
CA LEU A 264 -24.01 4.30 8.70
C LEU A 264 -25.30 4.08 7.90
N LEU A 265 -25.96 2.93 8.07
CA LEU A 265 -27.25 2.63 7.43
C LEU A 265 -28.35 3.59 7.89
N ASP A 266 -28.50 3.78 9.20
CA ASP A 266 -29.49 4.68 9.80
C ASP A 266 -29.27 6.14 9.36
N SER A 267 -28.02 6.52 9.07
CA SER A 267 -27.65 7.85 8.54
C SER A 267 -27.81 8.00 7.01
N GLY A 268 -28.35 6.99 6.32
CA GLY A 268 -28.56 7.03 4.87
C GLY A 268 -27.28 6.86 4.04
N LYS A 269 -26.24 6.21 4.58
CA LYS A 269 -24.93 6.00 3.92
C LYS A 269 -24.65 4.51 3.65
N PRO A 270 -25.52 3.79 2.91
CA PRO A 270 -25.38 2.35 2.71
C PRO A 270 -24.09 1.96 1.98
N ILE A 271 -23.61 2.79 1.05
CA ILE A 271 -22.35 2.54 0.32
C ILE A 271 -21.16 2.49 1.29
N LEU A 272 -21.13 3.38 2.29
CA LEU A 272 -20.07 3.36 3.30
C LEU A 272 -20.22 2.16 4.24
N ALA A 273 -21.45 1.80 4.59
CA ALA A 273 -21.72 0.65 5.46
C ALA A 273 -21.23 -0.67 4.85
N VAL A 274 -21.46 -0.88 3.55
CA VAL A 274 -21.01 -2.09 2.83
C VAL A 274 -19.49 -2.27 2.89
N LYS A 275 -18.71 -1.19 2.92
CA LYS A 275 -17.24 -1.28 3.00
C LYS A 275 -16.76 -2.00 4.26
N PHE A 276 -17.50 -1.93 5.36
CA PHE A 276 -17.13 -2.54 6.64
C PHE A 276 -17.71 -3.96 6.85
N MET A 277 -18.41 -4.52 5.86
CA MET A 277 -19.02 -5.85 5.97
C MET A 277 -18.06 -7.01 5.65
N TYR A 278 -16.86 -6.71 5.12
CA TYR A 278 -15.82 -7.67 4.73
C TYR A 278 -14.62 -7.57 5.66
#